data_AF-A0A366KN79-F1
#
_entry.id   AF-A0A366KN79-F1
#
_cell.length_a   1.000
_cell.length_b   1.000
_cell.length_c   1.000
_cell.angle_alpha   90.00
_cell.angle_beta   90.00
_cell.angle_gamma   90.00
#
_symmetry.space_group_name_H-M   'P 1'
#
loop_
_entity.id
_entity.type
_entity.pdbx_description
1 polymer ?
#
loop_
_entity_poly.entity_id
_entity_poly.type
_entity_poly.pdbx_seq_one_letter_code
_entity_poly.pdbx_strand_id
1 'polypeptide(L)'
;MIKQIKRKKCLAKYPIFPLRTYSEDIEDYDYFYPNTFSNYILTLKSKSYKKHLKNLGEELSNLCACLKSNHFIFLGDEKLAWRFREGKYKNFKKGMDYFASEGIKKKFSGGLLVGENDMLDFTKHLAYLTAVNGLIQYIHFTDESQNIIGSICNYGDIHVSTINEISNELFINAVSDTKFDFLDGKCNSQFDIKGKRSTSF
;
A
#
# COMPACT_ATOMS: atom_id res chain seq x y z
N MET A 1 -7.08 -0.87 -16.40
CA MET A 1 -7.69 -2.09 -15.83
C MET A 1 -6.60 -2.86 -15.14
N ILE A 2 -6.68 -2.89 -13.81
CA ILE A 2 -5.65 -3.49 -12.96
C ILE A 2 -5.53 -4.99 -13.21
N LYS A 3 -4.32 -5.44 -13.50
CA LYS A 3 -4.03 -6.86 -13.70
C LYS A 3 -4.06 -7.61 -12.38
N GLN A 4 -4.76 -8.73 -12.34
CA GLN A 4 -4.98 -9.54 -11.14
C GLN A 4 -4.15 -10.82 -11.15
N ILE A 5 -3.49 -11.16 -10.04
CA ILE A 5 -2.78 -12.43 -9.84
C ILE A 5 -3.40 -13.22 -8.67
N LYS A 6 -3.67 -14.52 -8.85
CA LYS A 6 -4.20 -15.37 -7.78
C LYS A 6 -3.26 -15.35 -6.57
N ARG A 7 -3.78 -15.25 -5.33
CA ARG A 7 -2.99 -15.16 -4.09
C ARG A 7 -1.87 -16.19 -4.00
N LYS A 8 -2.18 -17.48 -4.21
CA LYS A 8 -1.17 -18.56 -4.20
C LYS A 8 -0.03 -18.32 -5.21
N LYS A 9 -0.35 -17.85 -6.42
CA LYS A 9 0.66 -17.51 -7.43
C LYS A 9 1.44 -16.26 -7.08
N CYS A 10 0.77 -15.27 -6.47
CA CYS A 10 1.41 -14.05 -5.98
C CYS A 10 2.47 -14.36 -4.93
N LEU A 11 2.11 -15.11 -3.90
CA LEU A 11 3.02 -15.48 -2.81
C LEU A 11 4.15 -16.40 -3.27
N ALA A 12 3.88 -17.29 -4.24
CA ALA A 12 4.94 -18.12 -4.82
C ALA A 12 5.96 -17.30 -5.64
N LYS A 13 5.51 -16.22 -6.30
CA LYS A 13 6.39 -15.35 -7.10
C LYS A 13 7.07 -14.28 -6.25
N TYR A 14 6.39 -13.80 -5.21
CA TYR A 14 6.81 -12.70 -4.35
C TYR A 14 6.74 -13.15 -2.87
N PRO A 15 7.68 -14.01 -2.42
CA PRO A 15 7.66 -14.56 -1.07
C PRO A 15 7.95 -13.54 0.04
N ILE A 16 8.40 -12.32 -0.29
CA ILE A 16 8.71 -11.28 0.70
C ILE A 16 7.48 -10.56 1.25
N PHE A 17 6.26 -10.86 0.77
CA PHE A 17 5.08 -10.20 1.30
C PHE A 17 4.88 -10.53 2.78
N PRO A 18 4.69 -9.51 3.65
CA PRO A 18 4.25 -9.76 5.01
C PRO A 18 2.90 -10.48 5.03
N LEU A 19 2.73 -11.39 5.96
CA LEU A 19 1.50 -12.17 6.13
C LEU A 19 1.08 -12.20 7.59
N ARG A 20 -0.23 -12.22 7.78
CA ARG A 20 -0.85 -12.34 9.10
C ARG A 20 -1.90 -13.43 9.04
N THR A 21 -1.85 -14.38 9.98
CA THR A 21 -2.83 -15.46 10.11
C THR A 21 -3.20 -15.62 11.57
N TYR A 22 -4.50 -15.66 11.88
CA TYR A 22 -4.93 -15.93 13.25
C TYR A 22 -4.58 -17.37 13.63
N SER A 23 -3.98 -17.53 14.82
CA SER A 23 -3.56 -18.80 15.39
C SER A 23 -4.33 -19.03 16.68
N GLU A 24 -5.16 -20.07 16.69
CA GLU A 24 -5.95 -20.44 17.86
C GLU A 24 -5.06 -20.86 19.04
N ASP A 25 -3.86 -21.42 18.77
CA ASP A 25 -2.94 -21.92 19.79
C ASP A 25 -2.37 -20.81 20.69
N ILE A 26 -2.12 -19.63 20.12
CA ILE A 26 -1.61 -18.45 20.85
C ILE A 26 -2.69 -17.40 21.11
N GLU A 27 -3.94 -17.69 20.71
CA GLU A 27 -5.09 -16.77 20.71
C GLU A 27 -4.79 -15.38 20.10
N ASP A 28 -3.83 -15.32 19.19
CA ASP A 28 -3.32 -14.10 18.56
C ASP A 28 -2.94 -14.40 17.10
N TYR A 29 -2.38 -13.44 16.41
CA TYR A 29 -1.93 -13.60 15.04
C TYR A 29 -0.47 -14.07 14.96
N ASP A 30 -0.24 -15.08 14.13
CA ASP A 30 1.09 -15.39 13.62
C ASP A 30 1.44 -14.37 12.52
N TYR A 31 2.56 -13.67 12.74
CA TYR A 31 3.08 -12.68 11.82
C TYR A 31 4.32 -13.21 11.10
N PHE A 32 4.27 -13.18 9.78
CA PHE A 32 5.45 -13.28 8.95
C PHE A 32 5.82 -11.89 8.44
N TYR A 33 7.05 -11.48 8.70
CA TYR A 33 7.69 -10.32 8.09
C TYR A 33 9.11 -10.74 7.69
N PRO A 34 9.56 -10.49 6.45
CA PRO A 34 10.91 -10.91 6.05
C PRO A 34 11.97 -10.06 6.74
N ASN A 35 13.20 -10.55 6.76
CA ASN A 35 14.33 -9.74 7.20
C ASN A 35 14.50 -8.52 6.29
N THR A 36 14.72 -7.35 6.90
CA THR A 36 14.94 -6.08 6.21
C THR A 36 16.26 -5.46 6.63
N PHE A 37 16.82 -4.63 5.75
CA PHE A 37 18.07 -3.92 5.97
C PHE A 37 17.85 -2.57 6.63
N SER A 38 16.90 -1.78 6.12
CA SER A 38 16.58 -0.46 6.65
C SER A 38 15.10 -0.14 6.47
N ASN A 39 14.58 0.77 7.29
CA ASN A 39 13.19 1.16 7.30
C ASN A 39 13.08 2.69 7.23
N TYR A 40 12.17 3.18 6.41
CA TYR A 40 11.97 4.60 6.12
C TYR A 40 10.49 4.95 6.19
N ILE A 41 10.23 6.23 6.48
CA ILE A 41 8.91 6.83 6.31
C ILE A 41 9.07 7.92 5.25
N LEU A 42 8.32 7.82 4.16
CA LEU A 42 8.23 8.84 3.13
C LEU A 42 6.97 9.67 3.34
N THR A 43 7.10 10.98 3.16
CA THR A 43 5.98 11.92 3.24
C THR A 43 5.97 12.89 2.07
N LEU A 44 4.82 13.53 1.85
CA LEU A 44 4.63 14.57 0.83
C LEU A 44 3.90 15.76 1.41
N LYS A 45 4.51 16.94 1.30
CA LYS A 45 3.82 18.20 1.65
C LYS A 45 2.74 18.50 0.62
N SER A 46 1.56 18.87 1.10
CA SER A 46 0.43 19.20 0.22
C SER A 46 -0.49 20.24 0.83
N LYS A 47 -1.12 21.06 -0.03
CA LYS A 47 -2.03 22.15 0.42
C LYS A 47 -3.43 21.65 0.81
N SER A 48 -3.80 20.44 0.43
CA SER A 48 -5.08 19.82 0.77
C SER A 48 -5.00 18.31 0.64
N TYR A 49 -5.88 17.58 1.33
CA TYR A 49 -5.92 16.12 1.26
C TYR A 49 -6.20 15.60 -0.16
N LYS A 50 -7.06 16.27 -0.93
CA LYS A 50 -7.31 15.91 -2.34
C LYS A 50 -6.04 16.02 -3.18
N LYS A 51 -5.26 17.08 -2.97
CA LYS A 51 -3.98 17.26 -3.68
C LYS A 51 -2.93 16.27 -3.19
N HIS A 52 -2.91 15.98 -1.90
CA HIS A 52 -2.04 14.96 -1.32
C HIS A 52 -2.28 13.59 -1.94
N LEU A 53 -3.53 13.12 -2.02
CA LEU A 53 -3.85 11.83 -2.65
C LEU A 53 -3.44 11.77 -4.13
N LYS A 54 -3.58 12.89 -4.85
CA LYS A 54 -3.13 12.99 -6.24
C LYS A 54 -1.60 12.87 -6.31
N ASN A 55 -0.89 13.71 -5.57
CA ASN A 55 0.57 13.73 -5.53
C ASN A 55 1.14 12.39 -5.07
N LEU A 56 0.51 11.73 -4.09
CA LEU A 56 0.92 10.42 -3.60
C LEU A 56 0.90 9.37 -4.71
N GLY A 57 -0.16 9.38 -5.54
CA GLY A 57 -0.24 8.49 -6.69
C GLY A 57 0.76 8.81 -7.79
N GLU A 58 0.98 10.09 -8.10
CA GLU A 58 1.98 10.55 -9.07
C GLU A 58 3.40 10.14 -8.63
N GLU A 59 3.78 10.43 -7.39
CA GLU A 59 5.13 10.16 -6.91
C GLU A 59 5.36 8.66 -6.64
N LEU A 60 4.33 7.87 -6.28
CA LEU A 60 4.45 6.40 -6.28
C LEU A 60 4.70 5.85 -7.69
N SER A 61 4.08 6.44 -8.71
CA SER A 61 4.33 6.07 -10.10
C SER A 61 5.78 6.40 -10.51
N ASN A 62 6.27 7.59 -10.13
CA ASN A 62 7.67 7.99 -10.36
C ASN A 62 8.65 7.06 -9.65
N LEU A 63 8.39 6.74 -8.37
CA LEU A 63 9.21 5.81 -7.60
C LEU A 63 9.27 4.43 -8.26
N CYS A 64 8.13 3.92 -8.74
CA CYS A 64 8.07 2.65 -9.47
C CYS A 64 8.97 2.67 -10.72
N ALA A 65 8.90 3.76 -11.51
CA ALA A 65 9.72 3.94 -12.68
C ALA A 65 11.22 4.06 -12.35
N CYS A 66 11.57 4.79 -11.29
CA CYS A 66 12.96 4.97 -10.84
C CYS A 66 13.56 3.66 -10.31
N LEU A 67 12.74 2.78 -9.71
CA LEU A 67 13.10 1.40 -9.35
C LEU A 67 13.17 0.46 -10.56
N LYS A 68 13.01 0.97 -11.79
CA LYS A 68 13.00 0.22 -13.05
C LYS A 68 11.94 -0.88 -13.09
N SER A 69 10.81 -0.65 -12.41
CA SER A 69 9.67 -1.56 -12.36
C SER A 69 8.52 -1.01 -13.19
N ASN A 70 7.79 -1.87 -13.91
CA ASN A 70 6.64 -1.41 -14.71
C ASN A 70 5.36 -1.27 -13.87
N HIS A 71 5.35 -1.90 -12.71
CA HIS A 71 4.24 -1.90 -11.78
C HIS A 71 4.71 -2.18 -10.36
N PHE A 72 3.89 -1.77 -9.38
CA PHE A 72 3.94 -2.35 -8.06
C PHE A 72 2.93 -3.48 -7.93
N ILE A 73 3.27 -4.46 -7.11
CA ILE A 73 2.40 -5.56 -6.73
C ILE A 73 1.86 -5.22 -5.36
N PHE A 74 0.53 -5.12 -5.22
CA PHE A 74 -0.13 -4.88 -3.94
C PHE A 74 -0.81 -6.15 -3.44
N LEU A 75 -0.71 -6.44 -2.15
CA LEU A 75 -1.31 -7.60 -1.52
C LEU A 75 -1.70 -7.30 -0.06
N GLY A 76 -2.85 -7.82 0.37
CA GLY A 76 -3.22 -7.84 1.78
C GLY A 76 -2.48 -8.92 2.57
N ASP A 77 -2.05 -8.59 3.78
CA ASP A 77 -1.36 -9.51 4.71
C ASP A 77 -2.23 -10.73 5.09
N GLU A 78 -3.54 -10.55 5.19
CA GLU A 78 -4.50 -11.63 5.44
C GLU A 78 -5.13 -12.22 4.17
N LYS A 79 -5.80 -13.36 4.31
CA LYS A 79 -6.62 -13.97 3.24
C LYS A 79 -8.01 -13.31 3.13
N LEU A 80 -8.11 -12.01 3.32
CA LEU A 80 -9.37 -11.28 3.15
C LEU A 80 -9.52 -10.77 1.71
N ALA A 81 -10.76 -10.69 1.24
CA ALA A 81 -11.04 -10.14 -0.08
C ALA A 81 -10.86 -8.62 -0.08
N TRP A 82 -10.38 -8.05 -1.19
CA TRP A 82 -10.25 -6.59 -1.37
C TRP A 82 -11.55 -5.84 -1.14
N ARG A 83 -12.68 -6.50 -1.42
CA ARG A 83 -14.05 -5.99 -1.27
C ARG A 83 -14.83 -6.78 -0.21
N PHE A 84 -14.15 -7.16 0.88
CA PHE A 84 -14.71 -7.99 1.96
C PHE A 84 -15.90 -7.34 2.68
N ARG A 85 -15.94 -6.02 2.77
CA ARG A 85 -16.98 -5.28 3.50
C ARG A 85 -17.61 -4.16 2.71
N GLU A 86 -18.81 -3.80 3.12
CA GLU A 86 -19.56 -2.66 2.62
C GLU A 86 -19.60 -1.57 3.69
N GLY A 87 -19.55 -0.30 3.26
CA GLY A 87 -19.42 0.84 4.14
C GLY A 87 -20.51 1.86 3.89
N LYS A 88 -20.88 2.60 4.95
CA LYS A 88 -21.98 3.56 4.91
C LYS A 88 -21.58 4.89 4.25
N TYR A 89 -20.32 5.29 4.34
CA TYR A 89 -19.84 6.60 3.90
C TYR A 89 -19.58 6.69 2.38
N LYS A 90 -19.85 7.87 1.81
CA LYS A 90 -19.74 8.14 0.37
C LYS A 90 -18.40 7.73 -0.24
N ASN A 91 -17.30 8.07 0.40
CA ASN A 91 -15.97 7.81 -0.15
C ASN A 91 -15.52 6.35 0.01
N PHE A 92 -16.01 5.65 1.04
CA PHE A 92 -15.85 4.19 1.13
C PHE A 92 -16.53 3.53 -0.06
N LYS A 93 -17.80 3.89 -0.33
CA LYS A 93 -18.56 3.35 -1.47
C LYS A 93 -17.82 3.61 -2.78
N LYS A 94 -17.35 4.84 -3.00
CA LYS A 94 -16.52 5.19 -4.17
C LYS A 94 -15.27 4.31 -4.31
N GLY A 95 -14.56 3.99 -3.22
CA GLY A 95 -13.41 3.10 -3.27
C GLY A 95 -13.78 1.67 -3.67
N MET A 96 -14.87 1.14 -3.10
CA MET A 96 -15.37 -0.20 -3.46
C MET A 96 -15.96 -0.26 -4.87
N ASP A 97 -16.61 0.81 -5.33
CA ASP A 97 -17.14 0.96 -6.68
C ASP A 97 -16.00 1.04 -7.70
N TYR A 98 -14.93 1.76 -7.38
CA TYR A 98 -13.70 1.78 -8.18
C TYR A 98 -13.09 0.38 -8.29
N PHE A 99 -12.91 -0.35 -7.18
CA PHE A 99 -12.45 -1.74 -7.26
C PHE A 99 -13.39 -2.62 -8.08
N ALA A 100 -14.70 -2.38 -8.02
CA ALA A 100 -15.67 -3.09 -8.85
C ALA A 100 -15.49 -2.77 -10.36
N SER A 101 -15.28 -1.49 -10.72
CA SER A 101 -15.07 -1.08 -12.11
C SER A 101 -13.75 -1.60 -12.68
N GLU A 102 -12.73 -1.80 -11.83
CA GLU A 102 -11.48 -2.48 -12.16
C GLU A 102 -11.61 -4.01 -12.27
N GLY A 103 -12.83 -4.54 -12.15
CA GLY A 103 -13.11 -5.98 -12.26
C GLY A 103 -12.67 -6.81 -11.05
N ILE A 104 -12.34 -6.17 -9.93
CA ILE A 104 -11.97 -6.87 -8.69
C ILE A 104 -13.25 -7.44 -8.07
N LYS A 105 -13.36 -8.76 -8.02
CA LYS A 105 -14.57 -9.46 -7.55
C LYS A 105 -14.69 -9.42 -6.02
N LYS A 106 -15.91 -9.53 -5.48
CA LYS A 106 -16.18 -9.54 -4.01
C LYS A 106 -15.39 -10.60 -3.22
N LYS A 107 -14.98 -11.70 -3.87
CA LYS A 107 -14.21 -12.80 -3.25
C LYS A 107 -12.72 -12.80 -3.62
N PHE A 108 -12.23 -11.82 -4.38
CA PHE A 108 -10.83 -11.80 -4.81
C PHE A 108 -9.94 -11.29 -3.68
N SER A 109 -8.92 -12.08 -3.31
CA SER A 109 -7.91 -11.79 -2.26
C SER A 109 -6.47 -11.93 -2.76
N GLY A 110 -6.29 -11.90 -4.09
CA GLY A 110 -5.00 -12.03 -4.75
C GLY A 110 -4.25 -10.71 -4.87
N GLY A 111 -3.10 -10.75 -5.54
CA GLY A 111 -2.30 -9.56 -5.79
C GLY A 111 -2.89 -8.70 -6.92
N LEU A 112 -2.66 -7.39 -6.81
CA LEU A 112 -3.00 -6.41 -7.82
C LEU A 112 -1.71 -5.83 -8.40
N LEU A 113 -1.52 -5.95 -9.71
CA LEU A 113 -0.40 -5.39 -10.43
C LEU A 113 -0.84 -4.03 -10.97
N VAL A 114 -0.33 -2.97 -10.36
CA VAL A 114 -0.75 -1.59 -10.62
C VAL A 114 0.40 -0.88 -11.31
N GLY A 115 0.24 -0.61 -12.61
CA GLY A 115 1.19 0.13 -13.42
C GLY A 115 0.91 1.63 -13.41
N GLU A 116 1.78 2.39 -14.09
CA GLU A 116 1.74 3.85 -14.18
C GLU A 116 0.36 4.42 -14.50
N ASN A 117 -0.32 3.87 -15.53
CA ASN A 117 -1.63 4.35 -15.96
C ASN A 117 -2.75 4.22 -14.92
N ASP A 118 -2.64 3.25 -14.00
CA ASP A 118 -3.67 2.99 -12.98
C ASP A 118 -3.24 3.49 -11.59
N MET A 119 -1.96 3.79 -11.37
CA MET A 119 -1.35 4.08 -10.06
C MET A 119 -2.02 5.25 -9.34
N LEU A 120 -2.32 6.33 -10.07
CA LEU A 120 -2.88 7.55 -9.50
C LEU A 120 -4.26 7.31 -8.89
N ASP A 121 -5.18 6.75 -9.67
CA ASP A 121 -6.53 6.51 -9.19
C ASP A 121 -6.57 5.36 -8.18
N PHE A 122 -5.76 4.30 -8.37
CA PHE A 122 -5.65 3.21 -7.41
C PHE A 122 -5.20 3.72 -6.05
N THR A 123 -4.11 4.46 -5.99
CA THR A 123 -3.53 5.00 -4.75
C THR A 123 -4.52 5.90 -4.03
N LYS A 124 -5.20 6.80 -4.74
CA LYS A 124 -6.21 7.69 -4.19
C LYS A 124 -7.34 6.92 -3.50
N HIS A 125 -7.83 5.85 -4.12
CA HIS A 125 -8.89 5.02 -3.55
C HIS A 125 -8.38 4.14 -2.41
N LEU A 126 -7.20 3.55 -2.56
CA LEU A 126 -6.54 2.74 -1.53
C LEU A 126 -6.25 3.56 -0.27
N ALA A 127 -5.53 4.67 -0.37
CA ALA A 127 -5.16 5.52 0.75
C ALA A 127 -6.39 6.05 1.49
N TYR A 128 -7.45 6.43 0.76
CA TYR A 128 -8.71 6.80 1.40
C TYR A 128 -9.31 5.64 2.18
N LEU A 129 -9.41 4.44 1.57
CA LEU A 129 -9.93 3.27 2.25
C LEU A 129 -9.07 2.92 3.47
N THR A 130 -7.75 3.01 3.40
CA THR A 130 -6.89 2.82 4.58
C THR A 130 -7.19 3.85 5.66
N ALA A 131 -7.26 5.14 5.33
CA ALA A 131 -7.48 6.21 6.29
C ALA A 131 -8.80 6.10 7.09
N VAL A 132 -9.83 5.50 6.51
CA VAL A 132 -11.13 5.31 7.18
C VAL A 132 -11.32 3.91 7.77
N ASN A 133 -10.25 3.11 7.84
CA ASN A 133 -10.34 1.67 8.15
C ASN A 133 -11.44 1.04 7.29
N GLY A 134 -11.29 1.17 5.97
CA GLY A 134 -12.10 0.61 4.90
C GLY A 134 -11.54 -0.70 4.34
N LEU A 135 -10.25 -0.98 4.60
CA LEU A 135 -9.60 -2.29 4.50
C LEU A 135 -9.16 -2.73 5.91
N ILE A 136 -9.46 -3.97 6.30
CA ILE A 136 -9.17 -4.48 7.66
C ILE A 136 -7.74 -5.01 7.71
N GLN A 137 -7.39 -5.76 6.67
CA GLN A 137 -6.03 -6.21 6.39
C GLN A 137 -5.11 -5.02 6.12
N TYR A 138 -3.84 -5.15 6.50
CA TYR A 138 -2.80 -4.23 6.07
C TYR A 138 -2.46 -4.53 4.61
N ILE A 139 -2.31 -3.47 3.82
CA ILE A 139 -1.97 -3.58 2.41
C ILE A 139 -0.50 -3.23 2.24
N HIS A 140 0.26 -4.21 1.77
CA HIS A 140 1.66 -4.06 1.42
C HIS A 140 1.83 -3.99 -0.09
N PHE A 141 2.95 -3.44 -0.53
CA PHE A 141 3.37 -3.49 -1.93
C PHE A 141 4.86 -3.76 -2.08
N THR A 142 5.26 -4.21 -3.26
CA THR A 142 6.66 -4.41 -3.65
C THR A 142 6.84 -4.17 -5.15
N ASP A 143 8.07 -3.92 -5.57
CA ASP A 143 8.48 -3.88 -6.99
C ASP A 143 8.70 -5.28 -7.56
N GLU A 144 8.82 -5.38 -8.89
CA GLU A 144 9.00 -6.67 -9.57
C GLU A 144 10.27 -7.41 -9.12
N SER A 145 11.30 -6.68 -8.72
CA SER A 145 12.60 -7.22 -8.29
C SER A 145 12.67 -7.47 -6.78
N GLN A 146 11.59 -7.19 -6.03
CA GLN A 146 11.51 -7.41 -4.58
C GLN A 146 12.59 -6.65 -3.79
N ASN A 147 12.89 -5.42 -4.20
CA ASN A 147 13.85 -4.55 -3.52
C ASN A 147 13.26 -3.93 -2.24
N ILE A 148 11.95 -3.65 -2.26
CA ILE A 148 11.27 -2.95 -1.17
C ILE A 148 9.99 -3.64 -0.72
N ILE A 149 9.59 -3.37 0.52
CA ILE A 149 8.24 -3.61 1.03
C ILE A 149 7.68 -2.28 1.47
N GLY A 150 6.67 -1.81 0.75
CA GLY A 150 5.97 -0.58 1.06
C GLY A 150 4.61 -0.81 1.70
N SER A 151 4.10 0.17 2.44
CA SER A 151 2.68 0.25 2.83
C SER A 151 2.28 1.71 3.03
N ILE A 152 1.03 2.04 2.69
CA ILE A 152 0.48 3.38 2.93
C ILE A 152 -0.26 3.35 4.27
N CYS A 153 0.09 4.22 5.21
CA CYS A 153 -0.59 4.29 6.50
C CYS A 153 -1.85 5.16 6.44
N ASN A 154 -2.62 5.18 7.53
CA ASN A 154 -3.85 5.97 7.64
C ASN A 154 -3.63 7.50 7.73
N TYR A 155 -2.38 7.95 7.77
CA TYR A 155 -1.99 9.35 7.67
C TYR A 155 -1.66 9.79 6.24
N GLY A 156 -1.47 8.85 5.31
CA GLY A 156 -1.02 9.12 3.95
C GLY A 156 0.50 9.09 3.77
N ASP A 157 1.26 8.83 4.83
CA ASP A 157 2.69 8.53 4.75
C ASP A 157 2.91 7.10 4.23
N ILE A 158 4.07 6.85 3.65
CA ILE A 158 4.47 5.52 3.16
C ILE A 158 5.57 4.97 4.05
N HIS A 159 5.34 3.80 4.62
CA HIS A 159 6.40 3.03 5.27
C HIS A 159 7.08 2.17 4.22
N VAL A 160 8.40 2.22 4.12
CA VAL A 160 9.18 1.41 3.19
C VAL A 160 10.32 0.72 3.92
N SER A 161 10.43 -0.58 3.70
CA SER A 161 11.55 -1.38 4.18
C SER A 161 12.35 -1.88 2.98
N THR A 162 13.67 -1.75 3.02
CA THR A 162 14.58 -2.23 1.99
C THR A 162 15.07 -3.63 2.37
N ILE A 163 15.23 -4.53 1.39
CA ILE A 163 15.52 -5.95 1.68
C ILE A 163 17.00 -6.20 1.99
N ASN A 164 17.91 -5.49 1.33
CA ASN A 164 19.36 -5.61 1.52
C ASN A 164 20.05 -4.27 1.20
N GLU A 165 21.37 -4.20 1.37
CA GLU A 165 22.18 -3.01 1.11
C GLU A 165 22.06 -2.50 -0.33
N ILE A 166 22.11 -3.40 -1.33
CA ILE A 166 21.95 -3.03 -2.75
C ILE A 166 20.56 -2.44 -3.00
N SER A 167 19.52 -3.09 -2.50
CA SER A 167 18.15 -2.58 -2.59
C SER A 167 17.98 -1.25 -1.88
N ASN A 168 18.75 -1.00 -0.81
CA ASN A 168 18.75 0.24 -0.08
C ASN A 168 19.34 1.40 -0.88
N GLU A 169 20.51 1.19 -1.50
CA GLU A 169 21.12 2.18 -2.39
C GLU A 169 20.21 2.50 -3.58
N LEU A 170 19.63 1.48 -4.21
CA LEU A 170 18.67 1.65 -5.30
C LEU A 170 17.46 2.46 -4.85
N PHE A 171 16.91 2.16 -3.67
CA PHE A 171 15.75 2.87 -3.13
C PHE A 171 16.06 4.33 -2.79
N ILE A 172 17.17 4.62 -2.11
CA ILE A 172 17.55 6.00 -1.76
C ILE A 172 17.74 6.84 -3.02
N ASN A 173 18.46 6.30 -4.01
CA ASN A 173 18.66 6.98 -5.29
C ASN A 173 17.31 7.20 -5.99
N ALA A 174 16.44 6.18 -6.03
CA ALA A 174 15.12 6.31 -6.64
C ALA A 174 14.24 7.37 -5.96
N VAL A 175 14.27 7.46 -4.63
CA VAL A 175 13.54 8.50 -3.87
C VAL A 175 14.06 9.89 -4.18
N SER A 176 15.37 10.06 -4.40
CA SER A 176 15.98 11.36 -4.72
C SER A 176 15.47 11.98 -6.04
N ASP A 177 14.94 11.14 -6.94
CA ASP A 177 14.32 11.56 -8.21
C ASP A 177 12.79 11.80 -8.10
N THR A 178 12.23 11.65 -6.89
CA THR A 178 10.82 11.93 -6.60
C THR A 178 10.68 13.19 -5.75
N LYS A 179 9.44 13.58 -5.44
CA LYS A 179 9.16 14.65 -4.47
C LYS A 179 8.96 14.14 -3.04
N PHE A 180 9.20 12.86 -2.76
CA PHE A 180 9.10 12.33 -1.40
C PHE A 180 10.21 12.89 -0.52
N ASP A 181 9.82 13.32 0.69
CA ASP A 181 10.75 13.65 1.76
C ASP A 181 10.87 12.46 2.70
N PHE A 182 12.08 12.18 3.20
CA PHE A 182 12.27 11.28 4.34
C PHE A 182 11.79 11.97 5.62
N LEU A 183 10.95 11.30 6.39
CA LEU A 183 10.42 11.80 7.65
C LEU A 183 11.21 11.23 8.83
N ASP A 184 11.87 12.12 9.57
CA ASP A 184 12.47 11.78 10.86
C ASP A 184 11.38 11.69 11.94
N GLY A 185 11.17 10.48 12.46
CA GLY A 185 10.27 10.25 13.60
C GLY A 185 9.00 9.47 13.25
N LYS A 186 7.84 9.98 13.67
CA LYS A 186 6.56 9.27 13.57
C LYS A 186 5.67 9.87 12.50
N CYS A 187 4.88 9.02 11.83
CA CYS A 187 3.83 9.46 10.92
C CYS A 187 2.90 10.47 11.59
N ASN A 188 2.42 11.43 10.82
CA ASN A 188 1.56 12.48 11.34
C ASN A 188 0.44 12.84 10.36
N SER A 189 -0.73 13.19 10.90
CA SER A 189 -1.85 13.61 10.07
C SER A 189 -1.63 15.03 9.60
N GLN A 190 -1.32 15.21 8.31
CA GLN A 190 -1.30 16.55 7.71
C GLN A 190 -2.70 17.16 7.55
N PHE A 191 -3.75 16.31 7.59
CA PHE A 191 -5.13 16.72 7.34
C PHE A 191 -6.12 16.02 8.27
N ASP A 192 -7.23 16.69 8.56
CA ASP A 192 -8.40 16.08 9.19
C ASP A 192 -9.26 15.37 8.15
N ILE A 193 -9.41 14.05 8.30
CA ILE A 193 -10.15 13.20 7.36
C ILE A 193 -11.50 12.83 7.99
N LYS A 194 -12.61 13.27 7.37
CA LYS A 194 -13.96 12.91 7.82
C LYS A 194 -14.17 11.39 7.78
N GLY A 195 -14.58 10.82 8.92
CA GLY A 195 -14.80 9.38 9.07
C GLY A 195 -13.56 8.58 9.45
N LYS A 196 -12.41 9.24 9.66
CA LYS A 196 -11.24 8.65 10.30
C LYS A 196 -11.60 8.31 11.75
N ARG A 197 -11.46 7.04 12.13
CA ARG A 197 -11.49 6.63 13.54
C ARG A 197 -10.08 6.82 14.10
N SER A 198 -9.96 7.20 15.37
CA SER A 198 -8.67 7.15 16.05
C SER A 198 -8.15 5.71 15.99
N THR A 199 -6.96 5.53 15.46
CA THR A 199 -6.23 4.27 15.58
C THR A 199 -5.11 4.52 16.58
N SER A 200 -5.16 3.83 17.71
CA SER A 200 -3.97 3.58 18.50
C SER A 200 -3.02 2.74 17.63
N PHE A 201 -1.81 3.26 17.41
CA PHE A 201 -0.67 2.46 16.97
C PHE A 201 -0.19 1.62 18.14
#